data_AF-A0A8G0L882-F1
#
_entry.id   AF-A0A8G0L882-F1
#
_cell.length_a   1.000
_cell.length_b   1.000
_cell.length_c   1.000
_cell.angle_alpha   90.00
_cell.angle_beta   90.00
_cell.angle_gamma   90.00
#
_symmetry.space_group_name_H-M   'P 1'
#
loop_
_entity.id
_entity.type
_entity.pdbx_description
1 polymer ?
#
loop_
_entity_poly.entity_id
_entity_poly.type
_entity_poly.pdbx_seq_one_letter_code
_entity_poly.pdbx_strand_id
1 'polypeptide(L)'
;MSLASGSLCVLLITIPSFPSSFGGEIWISAQHPALFHLLSHSHLLHIKSTTTSAKMLSKSLLFLASAALALGTPVERTVSCRAPMPDPSLPLTGGAAELPPPPAGLELKVIALGLGIQNYSCASVGADAVSTGALAMFYDISLLYPESGPNSLTIEKFNQLPAFALNHHAIPLHFNDSTVGRVEVASPGASLKRPFTRAAALDLGEEYGKLPFLGHHFFNTDGAPTFILRRGSFNVVAAKKASVPAPGSADPGPMGTGAVAWLALDAANSKGATFVYRVETAGGNSHGCSKAAGQDSTSYAAQYWFYGPKS
;
A
#
# COMPACT_ATOMS: atom_id res chain seq x y z
N MET A 1 -4.43 38.68 32.10
CA MET A 1 -3.88 37.85 33.19
C MET A 1 -4.88 36.78 33.55
N SER A 2 -4.62 35.53 33.15
CA SER A 2 -5.19 34.33 33.76
C SER A 2 -4.24 33.19 33.42
N LEU A 3 -3.76 32.51 34.47
CA LEU A 3 -2.65 31.57 34.43
C LEU A 3 -3.10 30.22 33.85
N ALA A 4 -2.41 29.74 32.83
CA ALA A 4 -2.44 28.34 32.44
C ALA A 4 -1.37 27.58 33.24
N SER A 5 -1.81 26.57 33.99
CA SER A 5 -0.94 25.65 34.72
C SER A 5 -0.21 24.74 33.73
N GLY A 6 1.07 25.05 33.48
CA GLY A 6 1.99 24.17 32.76
C GLY A 6 2.72 23.29 33.77
N SER A 7 2.41 21.99 33.76
CA SER A 7 3.14 21.01 34.56
C SER A 7 4.50 20.74 33.92
N LEU A 8 5.56 21.24 34.54
CA LEU A 8 6.95 21.04 34.15
C LEU A 8 7.39 19.63 34.54
N CYS A 9 7.56 18.73 33.57
CA CYS A 9 8.09 17.38 33.84
C CYS A 9 9.62 17.45 33.83
N VAL A 10 10.24 17.49 35.01
CA VAL A 10 11.69 17.43 35.17
C VAL A 10 12.13 15.96 35.11
N LEU A 11 12.85 15.59 34.06
CA LEU A 11 13.48 14.28 33.92
C LEU A 11 14.79 14.26 34.73
N LEU A 12 14.80 13.65 35.91
CA LEU A 12 16.04 13.31 36.61
C LEU A 12 16.60 12.01 36.02
N ILE A 13 17.72 12.11 35.29
CA ILE A 13 18.50 10.96 34.84
C ILE A 13 19.64 10.72 35.84
N THR A 14 19.54 9.69 36.67
CA THR A 14 20.68 9.15 37.44
C THR A 14 21.42 8.12 36.60
N ILE A 15 22.68 8.41 36.26
CA ILE A 15 23.59 7.49 35.55
C ILE A 15 24.30 6.62 36.60
N PRO A 16 24.25 5.27 36.53
CA PRO A 16 25.08 4.43 37.37
C PRO A 16 26.52 4.40 36.83
N SER A 17 27.46 4.75 37.70
CA SER A 17 28.91 4.67 37.49
C SER A 17 29.38 3.21 37.39
N PHE A 18 30.06 2.86 36.29
CA PHE A 18 30.78 1.59 36.12
C PHE A 18 32.19 1.66 36.73
N PRO A 19 32.67 0.60 37.41
CA PRO A 19 34.07 0.52 37.81
C PRO A 19 34.95 0.08 36.64
N SER A 20 36.03 0.83 36.42
CA SER A 20 37.14 0.56 35.51
C SER A 20 37.99 -0.61 36.02
N SER A 21 38.26 -1.62 35.18
CA SER A 21 39.52 -2.39 35.24
C SER A 21 39.67 -3.37 34.07
N PHE A 22 40.88 -3.35 33.50
CA PHE A 22 41.52 -4.26 32.53
C PHE A 22 41.47 -3.91 31.04
N GLY A 23 42.63 -3.41 30.60
CA GLY A 23 42.99 -3.15 29.22
C GLY A 23 43.38 -4.41 28.44
N GLY A 24 43.33 -4.26 27.13
CA GLY A 24 43.75 -5.22 26.13
C GLY A 24 43.40 -4.69 24.74
N GLU A 25 44.33 -3.95 24.13
CA GLU A 25 44.25 -3.58 22.71
C GLU A 25 44.42 -4.84 21.85
N ILE A 26 43.48 -5.07 20.92
CA ILE A 26 43.64 -6.06 19.85
C ILE A 26 43.37 -5.36 18.52
N TRP A 27 44.40 -5.34 17.69
CA TRP A 27 44.37 -4.87 16.31
C TRP A 27 43.67 -5.90 15.41
N ILE A 28 42.72 -5.47 14.59
CA ILE A 28 42.12 -6.29 13.53
C ILE A 28 42.58 -5.73 12.17
N SER A 29 43.41 -6.52 11.48
CA SER A 29 43.79 -6.29 10.09
C SER A 29 42.75 -6.95 9.16
N ALA A 30 42.30 -6.21 8.15
CA ALA A 30 41.37 -6.65 7.13
C ALA A 30 42.12 -7.26 5.93
N GLN A 31 41.65 -8.41 5.43
CA GLN A 31 41.95 -8.85 4.06
C GLN A 31 40.92 -9.87 3.54
N HIS A 32 40.20 -9.46 2.49
CA HIS A 32 39.63 -10.30 1.42
C HIS A 32 40.78 -10.76 0.49
N PRO A 33 40.68 -11.82 -0.37
CA PRO A 33 39.54 -12.02 -1.30
C PRO A 33 39.15 -13.46 -1.73
N ALA A 34 37.91 -13.55 -2.24
CA ALA A 34 37.38 -14.20 -3.46
C ALA A 34 37.75 -15.65 -3.94
N LEU A 35 36.66 -16.37 -4.26
CA LEU A 35 36.39 -17.36 -5.34
C LEU A 35 37.11 -18.74 -5.35
N PHE A 36 36.33 -19.83 -5.39
CA PHE A 36 36.28 -20.81 -6.50
C PHE A 36 35.16 -21.87 -6.33
N HIS A 37 34.88 -22.56 -7.43
CA HIS A 37 33.70 -23.31 -7.89
C HIS A 37 33.20 -24.56 -7.13
N LEU A 38 31.93 -24.87 -7.46
CA LEU A 38 31.17 -26.13 -7.37
C LEU A 38 32.00 -27.43 -7.49
N LEU A 39 31.58 -28.49 -6.76
CA LEU A 39 31.11 -29.76 -7.35
C LEU A 39 30.58 -30.77 -6.29
N SER A 40 29.54 -31.48 -6.73
CA SER A 40 28.88 -32.68 -6.22
C SER A 40 29.81 -33.76 -5.63
N HIS A 41 29.35 -34.51 -4.61
CA HIS A 41 29.02 -35.94 -4.70
C HIS A 41 28.56 -36.51 -3.34
N SER A 42 27.45 -37.25 -3.38
CA SER A 42 26.92 -38.08 -2.31
C SER A 42 27.76 -39.33 -2.12
N HIS A 43 28.06 -39.73 -0.89
CA HIS A 43 28.22 -41.15 -0.55
C HIS A 43 27.79 -41.44 0.90
N LEU A 44 26.86 -42.38 0.99
CA LEU A 44 26.29 -43.02 2.16
C LEU A 44 27.19 -44.21 2.55
N LEU A 45 27.66 -44.36 3.79
CA LEU A 45 28.07 -45.68 4.28
C LEU A 45 28.04 -45.82 5.81
N HIS A 46 27.07 -46.66 6.21
CA HIS A 46 27.12 -47.74 7.20
C HIS A 46 27.64 -47.51 8.63
N ILE A 47 26.66 -47.63 9.53
CA ILE A 47 26.71 -47.97 10.95
C ILE A 47 27.45 -49.30 11.19
N LYS A 48 28.30 -49.34 12.21
CA LYS A 48 28.48 -50.54 13.04
C LYS A 48 28.45 -50.16 14.52
N SER A 49 27.42 -50.65 15.19
CA SER A 49 27.25 -50.67 16.64
C SER A 49 28.11 -51.78 17.23
N THR A 50 28.87 -51.48 18.28
CA THR A 50 29.48 -52.48 19.15
C THR A 50 29.13 -52.15 20.59
N THR A 51 28.23 -52.95 21.14
CA THR A 51 27.91 -53.03 22.57
C THR A 51 29.00 -53.77 23.32
N THR A 52 29.52 -53.18 24.39
CA THR A 52 30.16 -53.95 25.47
C THR A 52 29.66 -53.45 26.82
N SER A 53 29.02 -54.36 27.53
CA SER A 53 28.47 -54.23 28.87
C SER A 53 29.59 -54.21 29.92
N ALA A 54 29.56 -53.25 30.84
CA ALA A 54 30.23 -53.37 32.14
C ALA A 54 29.28 -52.88 33.25
N LYS A 55 29.20 -53.72 34.29
CA LYS A 55 28.20 -53.71 35.35
C LYS A 55 28.43 -52.61 36.40
N MET A 56 27.30 -52.25 37.00
CA MET A 56 27.06 -51.48 38.22
C MET A 56 28.19 -51.35 39.24
N LEU A 57 28.42 -50.12 39.72
CA LEU A 57 28.70 -49.86 41.13
C LEU A 57 27.82 -48.71 41.65
N SER A 58 27.10 -49.04 42.71
CA SER A 58 26.29 -48.22 43.58
C SER A 58 27.05 -47.01 44.15
N LYS A 59 26.37 -45.85 44.22
CA LYS A 59 26.46 -44.90 45.34
C LYS A 59 25.31 -43.89 45.28
N SER A 60 24.40 -44.02 46.24
CA SER A 60 23.37 -43.03 46.55
C SER A 60 23.99 -41.69 46.93
N LEU A 61 23.50 -40.61 46.33
CA LEU A 61 23.50 -39.25 46.87
C LEU A 61 22.13 -38.64 46.59
N LEU A 62 21.28 -38.58 47.62
CA LEU A 62 20.17 -37.64 47.68
C LEU A 62 20.75 -36.22 47.79
N PHE A 63 20.15 -35.21 47.15
CA PHE A 63 19.63 -34.01 47.81
C PHE A 63 19.06 -32.95 46.82
N LEU A 64 17.86 -32.46 47.19
CA LEU A 64 17.33 -31.09 47.11
C LEU A 64 16.90 -30.47 45.75
N ALA A 65 15.57 -30.54 45.56
CA ALA A 65 14.63 -29.41 45.46
C ALA A 65 14.82 -28.33 44.37
N SER A 66 13.84 -28.33 43.47
CA SER A 66 13.44 -27.22 42.61
C SER A 66 13.10 -25.95 43.39
N ALA A 67 13.67 -24.81 42.98
CA ALA A 67 13.05 -23.49 43.06
C ALA A 67 13.83 -22.49 42.18
N ALA A 68 13.50 -22.43 40.89
CA ALA A 68 13.89 -21.29 40.05
C ALA A 68 12.83 -20.20 40.23
N LEU A 69 13.11 -19.18 41.05
CA LEU A 69 12.33 -17.94 41.04
C LEU A 69 12.64 -17.20 39.73
N ALA A 70 11.73 -17.27 38.77
CA ALA A 70 11.72 -16.37 37.64
C ALA A 70 11.31 -14.97 38.13
N LEU A 71 12.27 -14.07 38.27
CA LEU A 71 11.99 -12.63 38.37
C LEU A 71 11.53 -12.14 37.00
N GLY A 72 10.22 -12.23 36.73
CA GLY A 72 9.60 -11.54 35.62
C GLY A 72 9.56 -10.06 35.91
N THR A 73 10.38 -9.25 35.24
CA THR A 73 10.22 -7.80 35.26
C THR A 73 8.88 -7.46 34.59
N PRO A 74 8.07 -6.57 35.17
CA PRO A 74 6.89 -6.08 34.47
C PRO A 74 7.37 -5.34 33.22
N VAL A 75 6.98 -5.83 32.05
CA VAL A 75 7.03 -5.02 30.82
C VAL A 75 6.03 -3.89 31.06
N GLU A 76 6.53 -2.70 31.37
CA GLU A 76 5.74 -1.47 31.29
C GLU A 76 5.24 -1.35 29.85
N ARG A 77 3.96 -1.67 29.65
CA ARG A 77 3.23 -1.20 28.49
C ARG A 77 3.13 0.31 28.65
N THR A 78 4.04 1.02 28.02
CA THR A 78 3.86 2.45 27.72
C THR A 78 2.61 2.55 26.86
N VAL A 79 1.48 2.84 27.51
CA VAL A 79 0.28 3.33 26.83
C VAL A 79 0.67 4.72 26.34
N SER A 80 1.18 4.77 25.11
CA SER A 80 1.33 6.01 24.38
C SER A 80 -0.09 6.53 24.16
N CYS A 81 -0.49 7.51 24.97
CA CYS A 81 -1.64 8.34 24.69
C CYS A 81 -1.32 9.14 23.42
N ARG A 82 -1.54 8.51 22.26
CA ARG A 82 -1.46 9.20 20.98
C ARG A 82 -2.50 10.32 21.03
N ALA A 83 -2.06 11.56 20.79
CA ALA A 83 -3.00 12.64 20.53
C ALA A 83 -3.99 12.21 19.42
N PRO A 84 -5.27 12.62 19.47
CA PRO A 84 -6.18 12.37 18.37
C PRO A 84 -5.54 12.88 17.08
N MET A 85 -5.34 11.99 16.10
CA MET A 85 -4.78 12.38 14.81
C MET A 85 -5.72 13.42 14.20
N PRO A 86 -5.22 14.56 13.70
CA PRO A 86 -6.05 15.49 12.96
C PRO A 86 -6.69 14.76 11.77
N ASP A 87 -7.96 15.05 11.50
CA ASP A 87 -8.68 14.44 10.39
C ASP A 87 -7.89 14.65 9.09
N PRO A 88 -7.61 13.57 8.31
CA PRO A 88 -6.86 13.68 7.08
C PRO A 88 -7.48 14.70 6.11
N SER A 89 -6.69 15.70 5.72
CA SER A 89 -7.09 16.72 4.75
C SER A 89 -6.93 16.20 3.34
N LEU A 90 -7.93 16.43 2.49
CA LEU A 90 -7.81 16.16 1.06
C LEU A 90 -6.72 17.06 0.46
N PRO A 91 -5.95 16.56 -0.51
CA PRO A 91 -5.05 17.39 -1.28
C PRO A 91 -5.83 18.43 -2.10
N LEU A 92 -5.16 19.53 -2.42
CA LEU A 92 -5.68 20.61 -3.26
C LEU A 92 -5.05 20.55 -4.64
N THR A 93 -5.83 20.85 -5.67
CA THR A 93 -5.32 20.91 -7.04
C THR A 93 -4.52 22.17 -7.32
N GLY A 94 -4.76 23.25 -6.56
CA GLY A 94 -4.22 24.59 -6.84
C GLY A 94 -4.83 25.22 -8.09
N GLY A 95 -5.92 24.65 -8.61
CA GLY A 95 -6.61 25.10 -9.82
C GLY A 95 -7.67 26.17 -9.55
N ALA A 96 -8.46 26.48 -10.58
CA ALA A 96 -9.56 27.43 -10.48
C ALA A 96 -10.73 26.95 -9.60
N ALA A 97 -10.85 25.63 -9.40
CA ALA A 97 -11.87 25.00 -8.57
C ALA A 97 -11.29 23.77 -7.86
N GLU A 98 -11.80 23.48 -6.68
CA GLU A 98 -11.43 22.32 -5.87
C GLU A 98 -12.61 21.38 -5.66
N LEU A 99 -12.32 20.13 -5.28
CA LEU A 99 -13.37 19.21 -4.84
C LEU A 99 -14.02 19.71 -3.55
N PRO A 100 -15.33 19.46 -3.35
CA PRO A 100 -16.00 19.84 -2.11
C PRO A 100 -15.36 19.12 -0.91
N PRO A 101 -15.31 19.74 0.28
CA PRO A 101 -14.80 19.09 1.48
C PRO A 101 -15.65 17.87 1.86
N PRO A 102 -15.10 16.91 2.64
CA PRO A 102 -15.86 15.76 3.11
C PRO A 102 -17.18 16.19 3.76
N PRO A 103 -18.32 15.56 3.40
CA PRO A 103 -19.61 15.89 4.00
C PRO A 103 -19.60 15.78 5.53
N ALA A 104 -20.26 16.72 6.19
CA ALA A 104 -20.40 16.71 7.64
C ALA A 104 -21.05 15.41 8.13
N GLY A 105 -20.58 14.89 9.27
CA GLY A 105 -21.08 13.66 9.87
C GLY A 105 -20.52 12.37 9.29
N LEU A 106 -19.63 12.45 8.29
CA LEU A 106 -18.84 11.31 7.82
C LEU A 106 -17.45 11.29 8.47
N GLU A 107 -16.83 10.11 8.51
CA GLU A 107 -15.44 9.91 8.90
C GLU A 107 -14.71 9.07 7.84
N LEU A 108 -13.40 9.24 7.76
CA LEU A 108 -12.55 8.45 6.88
C LEU A 108 -12.50 6.99 7.33
N LYS A 109 -12.75 6.07 6.40
CA LYS A 109 -12.80 4.62 6.68
C LYS A 109 -11.57 3.88 6.16
N VAL A 110 -11.06 4.29 5.00
CA VAL A 110 -9.88 3.71 4.36
C VAL A 110 -9.37 4.64 3.25
N ILE A 111 -8.05 4.67 3.06
CA ILE A 111 -7.42 5.24 1.87
C ILE A 111 -6.82 4.09 1.06
N ALA A 112 -7.12 4.06 -0.24
CA ALA A 112 -6.64 3.03 -1.15
C ALA A 112 -5.81 3.60 -2.29
N LEU A 113 -4.75 2.92 -2.68
CA LEU A 113 -4.13 3.10 -3.99
C LEU A 113 -4.87 2.21 -5.00
N GLY A 114 -5.43 2.82 -6.04
CA GLY A 114 -5.91 2.09 -7.21
C GLY A 114 -4.86 2.08 -8.31
N LEU A 115 -4.54 0.91 -8.85
CA LEU A 115 -3.63 0.73 -10.00
C LEU A 115 -4.32 -0.13 -11.06
N GLY A 116 -4.44 0.41 -12.28
CA GLY A 116 -5.32 -0.20 -13.28
C GLY A 116 -5.31 0.48 -14.65
N ILE A 117 -6.44 0.40 -15.35
CA ILE A 117 -6.69 1.07 -16.63
C ILE A 117 -7.99 1.89 -16.59
N GLN A 118 -7.96 3.01 -17.31
CA GLN A 118 -9.15 3.74 -17.75
C GLN A 118 -9.50 3.27 -19.16
N ASN A 119 -10.79 3.12 -19.47
CA ASN A 119 -11.28 2.67 -20.78
C ASN A 119 -12.06 3.77 -21.48
N TYR A 120 -11.91 3.82 -22.80
CA TYR A 120 -12.57 4.77 -23.68
C TYR A 120 -13.02 4.12 -24.99
N SER A 121 -13.89 4.80 -25.71
CA SER A 121 -14.28 4.46 -27.08
C SER A 121 -14.26 5.68 -27.98
N CYS A 122 -13.86 5.45 -29.22
CA CYS A 122 -13.85 6.41 -30.32
C CYS A 122 -14.86 5.95 -31.37
N ALA A 123 -15.96 6.70 -31.55
CA ALA A 123 -17.03 6.34 -32.48
C ALA A 123 -16.57 6.40 -33.95
N SER A 124 -15.72 7.37 -34.27
CA SER A 124 -15.09 7.54 -35.58
C SER A 124 -13.72 8.21 -35.43
N VAL A 125 -12.92 8.20 -36.51
CA VAL A 125 -11.67 8.98 -36.55
C VAL A 125 -12.01 10.47 -36.38
N GLY A 126 -11.27 11.15 -35.51
CA GLY A 126 -11.47 12.56 -35.18
C GLY A 126 -12.60 12.88 -34.20
N ALA A 127 -13.34 11.89 -33.71
CA ALA A 127 -14.36 12.09 -32.67
C ALA A 127 -13.74 12.39 -31.30
N ASP A 128 -14.55 12.86 -30.36
CA ASP A 128 -14.13 12.92 -28.96
C ASP A 128 -14.12 11.52 -28.33
N ALA A 129 -13.08 11.23 -27.54
CA ALA A 129 -13.00 9.99 -26.79
C ALA A 129 -14.03 9.98 -25.65
N VAL A 130 -14.87 8.97 -25.61
CA VAL A 130 -15.89 8.80 -24.56
C VAL A 130 -15.41 7.77 -23.56
N SER A 131 -15.39 8.12 -22.26
CA SER A 131 -15.02 7.17 -21.22
C SER A 131 -16.08 6.07 -21.08
N THR A 132 -15.64 4.81 -21.09
CA THR A 132 -16.49 3.62 -20.95
C THR A 132 -16.31 2.93 -19.60
N GLY A 133 -15.51 3.50 -18.70
CA GLY A 133 -15.31 3.03 -17.33
C GLY A 133 -13.83 2.84 -16.98
N ALA A 134 -13.59 2.15 -15.87
CA ALA A 134 -12.27 1.87 -15.35
C ALA A 134 -12.21 0.49 -14.70
N LEU A 135 -11.01 -0.02 -14.52
CA LEU A 135 -10.73 -1.29 -13.89
C LEU A 135 -9.42 -1.20 -13.13
N ALA A 136 -9.40 -1.54 -11.83
CA ALA A 136 -8.19 -1.43 -11.02
C ALA A 136 -8.14 -2.41 -9.84
N MET A 137 -6.93 -2.79 -9.47
CA MET A 137 -6.62 -3.45 -8.20
C MET A 137 -6.40 -2.39 -7.13
N PHE A 138 -6.95 -2.60 -5.94
CA PHE A 138 -6.87 -1.66 -4.83
C PHE A 138 -5.98 -2.21 -3.71
N TYR A 139 -5.17 -1.34 -3.13
CA TYR A 139 -4.24 -1.64 -2.03
C TYR A 139 -4.44 -0.66 -0.89
N ASP A 140 -4.39 -1.12 0.36
CA ASP A 140 -4.59 -0.28 1.53
C ASP A 140 -3.34 0.56 1.80
N ILE A 141 -3.50 1.88 1.83
CA ILE A 141 -2.43 2.84 2.06
C ILE A 141 -2.69 3.70 3.30
N SER A 142 -3.71 3.37 4.10
CA SER A 142 -4.14 4.18 5.24
C SER A 142 -3.01 4.38 6.27
N LEU A 143 -2.18 3.37 6.50
CA LEU A 143 -1.05 3.44 7.44
C LEU A 143 0.17 4.20 6.90
N LEU A 144 0.18 4.55 5.61
CA LEU A 144 1.22 5.39 5.00
C LEU A 144 0.89 6.88 5.11
N TYR A 145 -0.35 7.25 5.44
CA TYR A 145 -0.72 8.65 5.62
C TYR A 145 0.08 9.28 6.76
N PRO A 146 0.47 10.57 6.67
CA PRO A 146 1.23 11.25 7.71
C PRO A 146 0.68 11.02 9.11
N GLU A 147 1.61 10.83 10.05
CA GLU A 147 1.30 10.63 11.47
C GLU A 147 0.41 9.41 11.76
N SER A 148 0.20 8.47 10.83
CA SER A 148 -0.68 7.30 11.01
C SER A 148 0.00 6.10 11.66
N GLY A 149 1.33 6.04 11.69
CA GLY A 149 2.06 4.96 12.36
C GLY A 149 3.58 5.02 12.11
N PRO A 150 4.34 3.99 12.50
CA PRO A 150 5.80 3.94 12.31
C PRO A 150 6.23 3.95 10.84
N ASN A 151 5.33 3.58 9.93
CA ASN A 151 5.58 3.55 8.48
C ASN A 151 4.91 4.72 7.75
N SER A 152 4.44 5.76 8.46
CA SER A 152 3.84 6.93 7.82
C SER A 152 4.87 7.68 6.98
N LEU A 153 4.44 8.17 5.83
CA LEU A 153 5.25 8.97 4.93
C LEU A 153 5.08 10.47 5.23
N THR A 154 5.93 11.31 4.63
CA THR A 154 5.61 12.73 4.49
C THR A 154 4.42 12.89 3.54
N ILE A 155 3.72 14.01 3.63
CA ILE A 155 2.55 14.25 2.76
C ILE A 155 2.95 14.28 1.28
N GLU A 156 4.14 14.78 0.96
CA GLU A 156 4.68 14.84 -0.41
C GLU A 156 4.87 13.43 -0.98
N LYS A 157 5.53 12.55 -0.22
CA LYS A 157 5.71 11.15 -0.63
C LYS A 157 4.39 10.41 -0.73
N PHE A 158 3.47 10.64 0.21
CA PHE A 158 2.15 10.04 0.16
C PHE A 158 1.40 10.44 -1.12
N ASN A 159 1.42 11.73 -1.47
CA ASN A 159 0.78 12.25 -2.69
C ASN A 159 1.47 11.78 -3.97
N GLN A 160 2.79 11.52 -3.95
CA GLN A 160 3.54 10.96 -5.08
C GLN A 160 3.32 9.47 -5.31
N LEU A 161 2.75 8.73 -4.34
CA LEU A 161 2.57 7.28 -4.41
C LEU A 161 1.91 6.78 -5.71
N PRO A 162 0.81 7.38 -6.23
CA PRO A 162 0.18 6.90 -7.45
C PRO A 162 1.10 7.01 -8.68
N ALA A 163 1.79 8.15 -8.83
CA ALA A 163 2.76 8.35 -9.91
C ALA A 163 3.92 7.35 -9.80
N PHE A 164 4.43 7.13 -8.58
CA PHE A 164 5.48 6.14 -8.36
C PHE A 164 5.03 4.73 -8.77
N ALA A 165 3.87 4.29 -8.27
CA ALA A 165 3.35 2.94 -8.55
C ALA A 165 3.08 2.72 -10.04
N LEU A 166 2.54 3.74 -10.73
CA LEU A 166 2.26 3.66 -12.17
C LEU A 166 3.53 3.51 -13.01
N ASN A 167 4.62 4.17 -12.62
CA ASN A 167 5.87 4.19 -13.37
C ASN A 167 6.84 3.04 -13.00
N HIS A 168 6.67 2.40 -11.85
CA HIS A 168 7.60 1.39 -11.34
C HIS A 168 7.00 -0.01 -11.19
N HIS A 169 5.71 -0.20 -11.47
CA HIS A 169 5.07 -1.50 -11.38
C HIS A 169 4.16 -1.76 -12.59
N ALA A 170 4.14 -3.01 -13.06
CA ALA A 170 3.23 -3.44 -14.12
C ALA A 170 1.76 -3.34 -13.68
N ILE A 171 0.84 -3.01 -14.58
CA ILE A 171 -0.58 -2.98 -14.23
C ILE A 171 -1.06 -4.39 -13.85
N PRO A 172 -1.62 -4.60 -12.65
CA PRO A 172 -1.94 -5.92 -12.10
C PRO A 172 -3.26 -6.49 -12.65
N LEU A 173 -3.41 -6.48 -13.97
CA LEU A 173 -4.56 -7.00 -14.72
C LEU A 173 -4.08 -8.03 -15.76
N HIS A 174 -4.95 -8.97 -16.12
CA HIS A 174 -4.73 -9.77 -17.33
C HIS A 174 -5.26 -8.98 -18.53
N PHE A 175 -4.44 -8.88 -19.57
CA PHE A 175 -4.77 -8.17 -20.80
C PHE A 175 -5.20 -9.14 -21.92
N ASN A 176 -5.92 -8.63 -22.92
CA ASN A 176 -6.22 -9.40 -24.13
C ASN A 176 -4.97 -9.52 -25.00
N ASP A 177 -4.79 -10.69 -25.61
CA ASP A 177 -3.70 -10.92 -26.57
C ASP A 177 -3.93 -10.18 -27.90
N SER A 178 -5.20 -9.92 -28.23
CA SER A 178 -5.57 -9.20 -29.45
C SER A 178 -5.74 -7.71 -29.19
N THR A 179 -5.16 -6.92 -30.09
CA THR A 179 -5.29 -5.46 -30.14
C THR A 179 -6.11 -5.00 -31.35
N VAL A 180 -6.83 -5.92 -32.01
CA VAL A 180 -7.71 -5.59 -33.13
C VAL A 180 -8.84 -4.66 -32.66
N GLY A 181 -9.08 -3.58 -33.42
CA GLY A 181 -10.09 -2.58 -33.08
C GLY A 181 -9.69 -1.65 -31.93
N ARG A 182 -8.39 -1.60 -31.60
CA ARG A 182 -7.84 -0.66 -30.62
C ARG A 182 -7.38 0.63 -31.29
N VAL A 183 -7.55 1.74 -30.58
CA VAL A 183 -7.05 3.05 -31.00
C VAL A 183 -5.52 3.11 -30.85
N GLU A 184 -5.01 2.61 -29.73
CA GLU A 184 -3.58 2.43 -29.48
C GLU A 184 -3.26 0.94 -29.40
N VAL A 185 -2.49 0.45 -30.37
CA VAL A 185 -2.16 -0.97 -30.50
C VAL A 185 -1.18 -1.45 -29.44
N ALA A 186 -0.38 -0.55 -28.86
CA ALA A 186 0.51 -0.86 -27.74
C ALA A 186 -0.24 -1.00 -26.41
N SER A 187 -1.52 -0.61 -26.37
CA SER A 187 -2.36 -0.67 -25.18
C SER A 187 -3.48 -1.67 -25.38
N PRO A 188 -3.34 -2.93 -24.95
CA PRO A 188 -4.45 -3.86 -24.92
C PRO A 188 -5.47 -3.50 -23.83
N GLY A 189 -6.73 -3.83 -24.07
CA GLY A 189 -7.76 -3.79 -23.01
C GLY A 189 -7.64 -5.00 -22.08
N ALA A 190 -8.25 -4.93 -20.90
CA ALA A 190 -8.28 -6.04 -19.95
C ALA A 190 -9.10 -7.25 -20.48
N SER A 191 -8.76 -8.45 -20.00
CA SER A 191 -9.45 -9.69 -20.30
C SER A 191 -10.91 -9.65 -19.87
N LEU A 192 -11.83 -10.02 -20.77
CA LEU A 192 -13.27 -10.06 -20.47
C LEU A 192 -13.66 -11.24 -19.56
N LYS A 193 -12.82 -12.27 -19.43
CA LYS A 193 -13.13 -13.48 -18.64
C LYS A 193 -12.54 -13.43 -17.23
N ARG A 194 -11.28 -12.98 -17.11
CA ARG A 194 -10.54 -12.93 -15.84
C ARG A 194 -9.69 -11.67 -15.80
N PRO A 195 -10.30 -10.49 -15.67
CA PRO A 195 -9.56 -9.21 -15.76
C PRO A 195 -8.53 -9.02 -14.64
N PHE A 196 -8.83 -9.49 -13.42
CA PHE A 196 -7.96 -9.29 -12.26
C PHE A 196 -6.92 -10.40 -12.10
N THR A 197 -5.72 -10.00 -11.70
CA THR A 197 -4.68 -10.93 -11.23
C THR A 197 -5.03 -11.48 -9.85
N ARG A 198 -4.18 -12.38 -9.33
CA ARG A 198 -4.39 -12.95 -7.99
C ARG A 198 -4.27 -11.87 -6.92
N ALA A 199 -5.18 -11.88 -5.95
CA ALA A 199 -5.08 -11.09 -4.73
C ALA A 199 -3.73 -11.34 -4.01
N ALA A 200 -2.85 -10.35 -4.07
CA ALA A 200 -1.51 -10.37 -3.48
C ALA A 200 -1.08 -8.93 -3.16
N ALA A 201 -0.20 -8.76 -2.18
CA ALA A 201 0.35 -7.45 -1.84
C ALA A 201 1.11 -6.84 -3.04
N LEU A 202 1.05 -5.52 -3.19
CA LEU A 202 1.86 -4.77 -4.15
C LEU A 202 3.21 -4.46 -3.50
N ASP A 203 4.30 -4.92 -4.08
CA ASP A 203 5.64 -4.59 -3.60
C ASP A 203 6.17 -3.38 -4.39
N LEU A 204 6.37 -2.26 -3.69
CA LEU A 204 6.89 -1.02 -4.25
C LEU A 204 8.33 -0.74 -3.77
N GLY A 205 9.04 -1.78 -3.34
CA GLY A 205 10.45 -1.70 -2.95
C GLY A 205 10.67 -1.00 -1.62
N GLU A 206 11.89 -0.53 -1.40
CA GLU A 206 12.30 0.08 -0.12
C GLU A 206 11.58 1.41 0.17
N GLU A 207 11.12 2.11 -0.86
CA GLU A 207 10.55 3.45 -0.71
C GLU A 207 9.13 3.44 -0.12
N TYR A 208 8.30 2.48 -0.52
CA TYR A 208 6.89 2.39 -0.11
C TYR A 208 6.51 1.05 0.53
N GLY A 209 7.41 0.05 0.47
CA GLY A 209 7.20 -1.28 1.04
C GLY A 209 6.10 -2.08 0.34
N LYS A 210 5.53 -3.04 1.09
CA LYS A 210 4.47 -3.93 0.62
C LYS A 210 3.10 -3.41 1.03
N LEU A 211 2.28 -3.06 0.04
CA LEU A 211 0.91 -2.59 0.25
C LEU A 211 -0.06 -3.78 0.29
N PRO A 212 -0.84 -3.95 1.37
CA PRO A 212 -1.81 -5.03 1.46
C PRO A 212 -2.87 -4.94 0.36
N PHE A 213 -3.18 -6.07 -0.28
CA PHE A 213 -4.33 -6.14 -1.19
C PHE A 213 -5.62 -5.81 -0.46
N LEU A 214 -6.40 -4.87 -1.00
CA LEU A 214 -7.62 -4.37 -0.39
C LEU A 214 -8.87 -4.76 -1.18
N GLY A 215 -8.82 -4.79 -2.51
CA GLY A 215 -9.99 -5.09 -3.31
C GLY A 215 -9.89 -4.75 -4.78
N HIS A 216 -11.06 -4.57 -5.39
CA HIS A 216 -11.20 -4.30 -6.82
C HIS A 216 -12.10 -3.10 -7.08
N HIS A 217 -11.81 -2.39 -8.17
CA HIS A 217 -12.67 -1.39 -8.76
C HIS A 217 -13.03 -1.77 -10.20
N PHE A 218 -14.30 -1.60 -10.56
CA PHE A 218 -14.84 -1.82 -11.90
C PHE A 218 -16.13 -1.02 -12.09
N PHE A 219 -16.64 -0.96 -13.31
CA PHE A 219 -17.97 -0.41 -13.61
C PHE A 219 -18.97 -1.56 -13.77
N ASN A 220 -20.12 -1.47 -13.10
CA ASN A 220 -21.16 -2.50 -13.20
C ASN A 220 -21.95 -2.36 -14.52
N THR A 221 -22.97 -3.21 -14.71
CA THR A 221 -23.82 -3.20 -15.92
C THR A 221 -24.58 -1.91 -16.14
N ASP A 222 -24.82 -1.13 -15.07
CA ASP A 222 -25.49 0.18 -15.13
C ASP A 222 -24.50 1.32 -15.41
N GLY A 223 -23.21 1.01 -15.62
CA GLY A 223 -22.15 1.99 -15.80
C GLY A 223 -21.78 2.73 -14.51
N ALA A 224 -22.12 2.18 -13.34
CA ALA A 224 -21.79 2.78 -12.05
C ALA A 224 -20.42 2.31 -11.53
N PRO A 225 -19.52 3.23 -11.11
CA PRO A 225 -18.27 2.87 -10.45
C PRO A 225 -18.55 2.07 -9.18
N THR A 226 -18.00 0.87 -9.13
CA THR A 226 -18.19 -0.10 -8.06
C THR A 226 -16.86 -0.42 -7.39
N PHE A 227 -16.85 -0.47 -6.07
CA PHE A 227 -15.67 -0.75 -5.24
C PHE A 227 -16.00 -1.91 -4.30
N ILE A 228 -15.31 -3.04 -4.48
CA ILE A 228 -15.47 -4.23 -3.64
C ILE A 228 -14.18 -4.42 -2.86
N LEU A 229 -14.18 -4.02 -1.59
CA LEU A 229 -13.02 -4.08 -0.70
C LEU A 229 -13.25 -5.12 0.40
N ARG A 230 -12.17 -5.55 1.05
CA ARG A 230 -12.20 -6.46 2.23
C ARG A 230 -13.09 -7.68 1.99
N ARG A 231 -12.88 -8.34 0.84
CA ARG A 231 -13.60 -9.55 0.41
C ARG A 231 -15.13 -9.36 0.37
N GLY A 232 -15.60 -8.14 0.07
CA GLY A 232 -17.02 -7.83 -0.12
C GLY A 232 -17.75 -7.32 1.12
N SER A 233 -17.10 -7.30 2.29
CA SER A 233 -17.66 -6.65 3.49
C SER A 233 -17.80 -5.14 3.33
N PHE A 234 -17.03 -4.55 2.41
CA PHE A 234 -17.09 -3.15 2.02
C PHE A 234 -17.44 -3.10 0.53
N ASN A 235 -18.63 -2.61 0.20
CA ASN A 235 -19.18 -2.64 -1.15
C ASN A 235 -19.86 -1.31 -1.44
N VAL A 236 -19.24 -0.53 -2.33
CA VAL A 236 -19.69 0.81 -2.69
C VAL A 236 -20.04 0.86 -4.16
N VAL A 237 -21.27 1.24 -4.46
CA VAL A 237 -21.73 1.60 -5.81
C VAL A 237 -22.00 3.09 -5.80
N ALA A 238 -21.24 3.83 -6.59
CA ALA A 238 -21.22 5.28 -6.54
C ALA A 238 -21.67 5.92 -7.85
N ALA A 239 -21.92 7.22 -7.82
CA ALA A 239 -22.17 8.07 -8.97
C ALA A 239 -21.32 9.34 -8.86
N LYS A 240 -20.95 9.93 -10.00
CA LYS A 240 -20.16 11.15 -10.03
C LYS A 240 -20.97 12.32 -9.46
N LYS A 241 -20.45 12.95 -8.41
CA LYS A 241 -20.99 14.18 -7.80
C LYS A 241 -20.30 15.42 -8.35
N ALA A 242 -18.97 15.41 -8.34
CA ALA A 242 -18.16 16.54 -8.80
C ALA A 242 -16.89 16.06 -9.50
N SER A 243 -16.29 16.94 -10.30
CA SER A 243 -15.05 16.69 -11.00
C SER A 243 -14.28 17.99 -11.16
N VAL A 244 -12.97 17.92 -10.98
CA VAL A 244 -12.02 19.00 -11.28
C VAL A 244 -10.86 18.43 -12.08
N PRO A 245 -10.24 19.20 -13.00
CA PRO A 245 -9.04 18.75 -13.69
C PRO A 245 -7.94 18.33 -12.70
N ALA A 246 -7.13 17.35 -13.07
CA ALA A 246 -5.91 17.08 -12.33
C ALA A 246 -4.98 18.31 -12.39
N PRO A 247 -4.11 18.53 -11.37
CA PRO A 247 -3.10 19.57 -11.41
C PRO A 247 -2.25 19.49 -12.68
N GLY A 248 -1.77 20.63 -13.20
CA GLY A 248 -0.86 20.64 -14.35
C GLY A 248 0.48 19.95 -14.08
N SER A 249 0.84 19.76 -12.81
CA SER A 249 2.01 18.99 -12.35
C SER A 249 1.75 17.49 -12.18
N ALA A 250 0.52 17.02 -12.41
CA ALA A 250 0.19 15.61 -12.29
C ALA A 250 0.96 14.78 -13.33
N ASP A 251 1.45 13.62 -12.91
CA ASP A 251 2.23 12.73 -13.77
C ASP A 251 1.37 12.25 -14.97
N PRO A 252 1.86 12.41 -16.21
CA PRO A 252 1.06 12.08 -17.39
C PRO A 252 0.96 10.58 -17.67
N GLY A 253 1.59 9.74 -16.84
CA GLY A 253 1.73 8.31 -17.01
C GLY A 253 2.78 7.95 -18.07
N PRO A 254 3.14 6.66 -18.16
CA PRO A 254 4.16 6.17 -19.09
C PRO A 254 3.80 6.37 -20.57
N MET A 255 2.52 6.64 -20.85
CA MET A 255 2.00 6.88 -22.20
C MET A 255 1.95 8.36 -22.58
N GLY A 256 2.24 9.27 -21.64
CA GLY A 256 2.25 10.71 -21.90
C GLY A 256 0.88 11.30 -22.23
N THR A 257 -0.23 10.62 -21.93
CA THR A 257 -1.58 11.08 -22.29
C THR A 257 -2.14 12.10 -21.29
N GLY A 258 -1.54 12.21 -20.11
CA GLY A 258 -1.99 13.10 -19.04
C GLY A 258 -2.81 12.38 -17.98
N ALA A 259 -2.98 13.04 -16.83
CA ALA A 259 -3.74 12.51 -15.71
C ALA A 259 -5.26 12.75 -15.86
N VAL A 260 -6.06 11.75 -15.51
CA VAL A 260 -7.53 11.89 -15.44
C VAL A 260 -7.96 12.84 -14.34
N ALA A 261 -9.12 13.49 -14.52
CA ALA A 261 -9.69 14.40 -13.53
C ALA A 261 -9.85 13.79 -12.13
N TRP A 262 -9.73 14.62 -11.10
CA TRP A 262 -10.10 14.23 -9.74
C TRP A 262 -11.62 14.24 -9.62
N LEU A 263 -12.16 13.33 -8.79
CA LEU A 263 -13.60 13.09 -8.67
C LEU A 263 -14.04 13.07 -7.21
N ALA A 264 -15.23 13.60 -6.96
CA ALA A 264 -16.01 13.29 -5.78
C ALA A 264 -17.21 12.44 -6.21
N LEU A 265 -17.48 11.36 -5.48
CA LEU A 265 -18.51 10.37 -5.80
C LEU A 265 -19.46 10.22 -4.62
N ASP A 266 -20.76 10.37 -4.87
CA ASP A 266 -21.80 10.02 -3.90
C ASP A 266 -22.16 8.55 -4.06
N ALA A 267 -22.37 7.85 -2.95
CA ALA A 267 -22.81 6.46 -2.96
C ALA A 267 -24.09 6.30 -2.13
N ALA A 268 -25.12 5.74 -2.76
CA ALA A 268 -26.37 5.36 -2.10
C ALA A 268 -26.44 3.83 -1.98
N ASN A 269 -27.16 3.33 -0.97
CA ASN A 269 -27.37 1.89 -0.76
C ASN A 269 -26.08 1.06 -0.70
N SER A 270 -24.98 1.68 -0.24
CA SER A 270 -23.65 1.10 -0.17
C SER A 270 -23.30 0.68 1.26
N LYS A 271 -22.34 -0.25 1.40
CA LYS A 271 -21.81 -0.74 2.67
C LYS A 271 -20.38 -0.27 2.87
N GLY A 272 -20.10 0.36 4.01
CA GLY A 272 -18.77 0.78 4.42
C GLY A 272 -18.45 2.25 4.13
N ALA A 273 -18.92 2.80 3.01
CA ALA A 273 -18.82 4.23 2.71
C ALA A 273 -20.05 4.71 1.92
N THR A 274 -20.33 6.00 2.07
CA THR A 274 -21.38 6.74 1.35
C THR A 274 -20.80 7.87 0.49
N PHE A 275 -19.48 8.09 0.56
CA PHE A 275 -18.79 9.10 -0.21
C PHE A 275 -17.37 8.63 -0.55
N VAL A 276 -16.91 8.88 -1.77
CA VAL A 276 -15.56 8.50 -2.23
C VAL A 276 -14.92 9.65 -3.00
N TYR A 277 -13.67 9.96 -2.68
CA TYR A 277 -12.84 10.84 -3.50
C TYR A 277 -11.85 10.03 -4.32
N ARG A 278 -11.62 10.44 -5.56
CA ARG A 278 -10.45 10.05 -6.37
C ARG A 278 -9.57 11.28 -6.53
N VAL A 279 -8.35 11.22 -5.99
CA VAL A 279 -7.37 12.32 -5.98
C VAL A 279 -5.97 11.79 -6.31
N GLU A 280 -5.00 12.68 -6.50
CA GLU A 280 -3.61 12.34 -6.84
C GLU A 280 -3.51 11.35 -8.01
N THR A 281 -4.26 11.64 -9.08
CA THR A 281 -4.30 10.83 -10.29
C THR A 281 -2.99 10.95 -11.09
N ALA A 282 -2.48 9.82 -11.57
CA ALA A 282 -1.41 9.76 -12.56
C ALA A 282 -1.90 8.99 -13.80
N GLY A 283 -1.63 9.54 -14.98
CA GLY A 283 -2.04 8.97 -16.27
C GLY A 283 -3.55 8.75 -16.43
N GLY A 284 -3.90 7.90 -17.40
CA GLY A 284 -5.25 7.43 -17.62
C GLY A 284 -6.08 8.22 -18.65
N ASN A 285 -5.62 9.37 -19.16
CA ASN A 285 -6.31 10.03 -20.27
C ASN A 285 -6.20 9.19 -21.56
N SER A 286 -7.18 9.35 -22.46
CA SER A 286 -7.21 8.64 -23.74
C SER A 286 -6.05 9.06 -24.65
N HIS A 287 -5.65 8.16 -25.55
CA HIS A 287 -4.75 8.46 -26.67
C HIS A 287 -5.37 9.38 -27.72
N GLY A 288 -6.68 9.63 -27.62
CA GLY A 288 -7.45 10.43 -28.56
C GLY A 288 -7.84 9.67 -29.82
N CYS A 289 -8.90 10.12 -30.50
CA CYS A 289 -9.45 9.41 -31.64
C CYS A 289 -8.90 9.89 -33.00
N SER A 290 -7.84 10.69 -33.01
CA SER A 290 -7.33 11.32 -34.24
C SER A 290 -6.78 10.32 -35.25
N LYS A 291 -6.29 9.16 -34.77
CA LYS A 291 -5.63 8.13 -35.61
C LYS A 291 -6.54 6.96 -35.98
N ALA A 292 -7.51 6.63 -35.13
CA ALA A 292 -8.34 5.44 -35.29
C ALA A 292 -9.67 5.55 -34.52
N ALA A 293 -10.67 4.80 -34.98
CA ALA A 293 -11.90 4.51 -34.24
C ALA A 293 -11.76 3.17 -33.50
N GLY A 294 -12.55 2.95 -32.45
CA GLY A 294 -12.55 1.70 -31.70
C GLY A 294 -12.38 1.89 -30.20
N GLN A 295 -11.86 0.87 -29.53
CA GLN A 295 -11.68 0.87 -28.07
C GLN A 295 -10.29 1.39 -27.69
N ASP A 296 -10.20 2.04 -26.55
CA ASP A 296 -8.95 2.56 -26.01
C ASP A 296 -8.85 2.26 -24.51
N SER A 297 -7.63 2.12 -24.02
CA SER A 297 -7.35 1.93 -22.60
C SER A 297 -5.98 2.50 -22.28
N THR A 298 -5.91 3.20 -21.16
CA THR A 298 -4.68 3.84 -20.69
C THR A 298 -4.44 3.42 -19.26
N SER A 299 -3.19 3.07 -18.94
CA SER A 299 -2.78 2.79 -17.57
C SER A 299 -2.97 4.03 -16.68
N TYR A 300 -3.39 3.80 -15.44
CA TYR A 300 -3.57 4.88 -14.47
C TYR A 300 -3.33 4.40 -13.05
N ALA A 301 -3.04 5.36 -12.18
CA ALA A 301 -3.09 5.18 -10.74
C ALA A 301 -3.78 6.38 -10.08
N ALA A 302 -4.38 6.18 -8.91
CA ALA A 302 -4.94 7.26 -8.10
C ALA A 302 -5.08 6.86 -6.63
N GLN A 303 -5.16 7.83 -5.74
CA GLN A 303 -5.65 7.61 -4.39
C GLN A 303 -7.19 7.64 -4.35
N TYR A 304 -7.78 6.77 -3.55
CA TYR A 304 -9.21 6.71 -3.28
C TYR A 304 -9.48 6.80 -1.79
N TRP A 305 -10.22 7.82 -1.39
CA TRP A 305 -10.52 8.11 0.01
C TRP A 305 -11.98 7.85 0.29
N PHE A 306 -12.25 6.88 1.16
CA PHE A 306 -13.61 6.40 1.42
C PHE A 306 -14.13 6.94 2.75
N TYR A 307 -15.25 7.65 2.70
CA TYR A 307 -15.91 8.23 3.87
C TYR A 307 -17.27 7.59 4.11
N GLY A 308 -17.59 7.32 5.37
CA GLY A 308 -18.87 6.72 5.77
C GLY A 308 -19.37 7.27 7.11
N PRO A 309 -20.59 6.90 7.54
CA PRO A 309 -21.14 7.35 8.81
C PRO A 309 -20.21 7.03 9.98
N LYS A 310 -20.14 7.93 10.97
CA LYS A 310 -19.40 7.70 12.22
C LYS A 310 -19.88 6.42 12.90
N SER A 311 -18.95 5.59 13.37
CA SER A 311 -19.24 4.38 14.15
C SER A 311 -19.41 4.66 15.64
#